data_AF-A0A246TZG6-F1
#
_entry.id   AF-A0A246TZG6-F1
#
_cell.length_a   1.000
_cell.length_b   1.000
_cell.length_c   1.000
_cell.angle_alpha   90.00
_cell.angle_beta   90.00
_cell.angle_gamma   90.00
#
_symmetry.space_group_name_H-M   'P 1'
#
loop_
_entity.id
_entity.type
_entity.pdbx_description
1 polymer ?
#
loop_
_entity_poly.entity_id
_entity_poly.type
_entity_poly.pdbx_seq_one_letter_code
_entity_poly.pdbx_strand_id
1 'polypeptide(L)'
;MLLTLKANLRIWISTVKDKFGLTEKGGKTSSRNPHDDRQPQLNPLQETSFGPVIACPTYGDFAKRFGCEILQEVGDLQLIDGDLAMTRDFELMLGDKAYDAMRRLLDDWRLKAPHLQLLYSLSRLMVQREADAERRVTEATETAVARGYGPLGISREPGFQKAWQAHFDEEGTAQAGRDVYPGCIVLMASYALSRFRDDIECTRQSWQQTGALYGGRSIGEIVVASANGVRHQDDWFKTHPPTPQQQRSMDVLDAALGAQGPHHSYAYSAGRCEQVLALLDGGKGFDGLTAAMFAYAHEIALECRRTSRPGL
;
A
#
# COMPACT_ATOMS: atom_id res chain seq x y z
N MET A 1 14.49 18.03 0.27
CA MET A 1 15.20 17.77 1.55
C MET A 1 15.34 19.02 2.43
N LEU A 2 16.08 20.06 2.04
CA LEU A 2 16.27 21.29 2.87
C LEU A 2 14.99 22.13 3.07
N LEU A 3 14.09 22.17 2.07
CA LEU A 3 12.79 22.83 2.18
C LEU A 3 11.80 22.02 3.04
N THR A 4 11.89 20.69 2.97
CA THR A 4 11.11 19.72 3.76
C THR A 4 11.48 19.77 5.24
N LEU A 5 12.77 19.86 5.56
CA LEU A 5 13.29 20.09 6.91
C LEU A 5 12.78 21.40 7.51
N LYS A 6 12.69 22.48 6.71
CA LYS A 6 12.15 23.77 7.17
C LYS A 6 10.64 23.74 7.39
N ALA A 7 9.90 23.01 6.58
CA ALA A 7 8.45 22.87 6.72
C ALA A 7 8.08 22.01 7.94
N ASN A 8 8.74 20.85 8.10
CA ASN A 8 8.52 19.96 9.25
C ASN A 8 8.97 20.60 10.55
N LEU A 9 10.09 21.34 10.55
CA LEU A 9 10.53 22.09 11.74
C LEU A 9 9.55 23.21 12.13
N ARG A 10 8.93 23.91 11.16
CA ARG A 10 7.93 24.96 11.46
C ARG A 10 6.62 24.38 12.01
N ILE A 11 6.15 23.28 11.42
CA ILE A 11 4.95 22.58 11.90
C ILE A 11 5.22 22.04 13.30
N TRP A 12 6.36 21.39 13.52
CA TRP A 12 6.77 20.88 14.83
C TRP A 12 6.89 21.99 15.88
N ILE A 13 7.53 23.13 15.57
CA ILE A 13 7.60 24.29 16.47
C ILE A 13 6.20 24.82 16.82
N SER A 14 5.26 24.83 15.86
CA SER A 14 3.88 25.25 16.10
C SER A 14 3.15 24.27 17.03
N THR A 15 3.24 22.97 16.74
CA THR A 15 2.61 21.91 17.54
C THR A 15 3.16 21.86 18.96
N VAL A 16 4.47 22.05 19.14
CA VAL A 16 5.11 22.14 20.46
C VAL A 16 4.64 23.40 21.21
N LYS A 17 4.52 24.55 20.55
CA LYS A 17 4.00 25.77 21.20
C LYS A 17 2.55 25.62 21.68
N ASP A 18 1.69 25.03 20.85
CA ASP A 18 0.29 24.84 21.17
C ASP A 18 0.07 23.77 22.25
N LYS A 19 0.84 22.68 22.21
CA LYS A 19 0.69 21.55 23.15
C LYS A 19 1.22 21.86 24.57
N PHE A 20 2.15 22.80 24.71
CA PHE A 20 2.80 23.11 25.99
C PHE A 20 2.45 24.49 26.58
N GLY A 21 1.54 25.27 25.97
CA GLY A 21 0.92 26.45 26.59
C GLY A 21 1.90 27.52 27.11
N LEU A 22 2.97 27.82 26.36
CA LEU A 22 4.06 28.66 26.86
C LEU A 22 3.81 30.17 26.63
N THR A 23 3.59 30.91 27.73
CA THR A 23 3.87 32.36 27.82
C THR A 23 5.19 32.58 28.57
N GLU A 24 6.04 33.46 28.02
CA GLU A 24 7.41 33.71 28.50
C GLU A 24 7.44 34.28 29.92
N LYS A 25 7.88 33.50 30.91
CA LYS A 25 8.59 34.02 32.09
C LYS A 25 9.71 33.07 32.53
N GLY A 26 10.90 33.66 32.64
CA GLY A 26 12.16 32.96 32.94
C GLY A 26 12.29 32.49 34.38
N GLY A 27 13.01 31.38 34.55
CA GLY A 27 13.43 30.82 35.83
C GLY A 27 14.89 30.37 35.75
N LYS A 28 15.64 30.68 36.81
CA LYS A 28 17.09 30.47 36.97
C LYS A 28 17.46 28.99 37.16
N THR A 29 18.64 28.63 36.67
CA THR A 29 19.26 27.31 36.67
C THR A 29 19.89 26.93 38.01
N SER A 30 19.82 25.64 38.36
CA SER A 30 20.58 24.99 39.44
C SER A 30 21.42 23.86 38.84
N SER A 31 22.67 23.76 39.31
CA SER A 31 23.73 22.86 38.84
C SER A 31 23.66 21.48 39.51
N ARG A 32 23.89 20.40 38.77
CA ARG A 32 24.31 19.10 39.34
C ARG A 32 25.18 18.26 38.39
N ASN A 33 26.14 17.57 39.01
CA ASN A 33 27.27 16.84 38.43
C ASN A 33 26.92 15.51 37.74
N PRO A 34 27.81 15.00 36.87
CA PRO A 34 27.64 13.78 36.08
C PRO A 34 28.25 12.55 36.79
N HIS A 35 27.58 11.40 36.72
CA HIS A 35 28.17 10.04 36.65
C HIS A 35 27.06 8.99 36.89
N ASP A 36 26.64 8.29 35.83
CA ASP A 36 26.30 6.86 35.92
C ASP A 36 26.27 6.27 34.49
N ASP A 37 27.43 5.83 34.01
CA ASP A 37 27.55 5.01 32.80
C ASP A 37 27.27 3.55 33.17
N ARG A 38 26.02 3.13 32.96
CA ARG A 38 25.68 1.70 32.89
C ARG A 38 25.15 1.40 31.49
N GLN A 39 26.02 0.82 30.67
CA GLN A 39 25.61 0.21 29.42
C GLN A 39 24.66 -0.97 29.73
N PRO A 40 23.47 -1.04 29.12
CA PRO A 40 22.65 -2.23 29.20
C PRO A 40 23.32 -3.36 28.40
N GLN A 41 23.60 -4.47 29.07
CA GLN A 41 24.02 -5.71 28.44
C GLN A 41 22.92 -6.19 27.50
N LEU A 42 23.22 -6.21 26.20
CA LEU A 42 22.40 -6.85 25.17
C LEU A 42 22.44 -8.36 25.38
N ASN A 43 21.32 -8.94 25.79
CA ASN A 43 21.13 -10.39 25.72
C ASN A 43 21.27 -10.84 24.25
N PRO A 44 22.06 -11.89 23.95
CA PRO A 44 22.06 -12.48 22.63
C PRO A 44 20.67 -13.06 22.37
N LEU A 45 19.93 -12.43 21.47
CA LEU A 45 18.64 -12.92 21.00
C LEU A 45 18.87 -14.32 20.44
N GLN A 46 18.20 -15.30 21.06
CA GLN A 46 18.05 -16.65 20.53
C GLN A 46 17.56 -16.53 19.09
N GLU A 47 18.32 -17.11 18.15
CA GLU A 47 17.92 -17.30 16.76
C GLU A 47 16.74 -18.27 16.71
N THR A 48 15.55 -17.75 16.99
CA THR A 48 14.33 -18.42 16.61
C THR A 48 14.19 -18.22 15.09
N SER A 49 14.37 -19.30 14.33
CA SER A 49 14.13 -19.34 12.88
C SER A 49 12.73 -18.83 12.56
N PHE A 50 12.58 -17.58 12.13
CA PHE A 50 11.27 -17.01 11.78
C PHE A 50 11.38 -16.14 10.53
N GLY A 51 11.56 -16.79 9.39
CA GLY A 51 11.07 -16.25 8.13
C GLY A 51 9.59 -16.61 7.97
N PRO A 52 8.75 -15.75 7.38
CA PRO A 52 7.39 -16.11 7.03
C PRO A 52 7.42 -17.30 6.05
N VAL A 53 6.46 -18.22 6.18
CA VAL A 53 6.38 -19.40 5.30
C VAL A 53 6.04 -18.94 3.88
N ILE A 54 7.04 -18.97 2.99
CA ILE A 54 6.89 -18.67 1.55
C ILE A 54 6.53 -19.97 0.81
N ALA A 55 5.43 -20.61 1.20
CA ALA A 55 4.92 -21.79 0.52
C ALA A 55 3.81 -21.37 -0.45
N CYS A 56 3.89 -21.80 -1.70
CA CYS A 56 2.80 -21.60 -2.64
C CYS A 56 1.57 -22.42 -2.19
N PRO A 57 0.40 -21.80 -2.02
CA PRO A 57 -0.83 -22.52 -1.73
C PRO A 57 -1.17 -23.50 -2.86
N THR A 58 -1.81 -24.62 -2.51
CA THR A 58 -2.36 -25.51 -3.53
C THR A 58 -3.45 -24.78 -4.32
N TYR A 59 -3.66 -25.19 -5.58
CA TYR A 59 -4.74 -24.64 -6.40
C TYR A 59 -6.09 -24.79 -5.69
N GLY A 60 -6.40 -25.98 -5.19
CA GLY A 60 -7.69 -26.29 -4.57
C GLY A 60 -7.98 -25.44 -3.34
N ASP A 61 -7.01 -25.25 -2.45
CA ASP A 61 -7.19 -24.41 -1.26
C ASP A 61 -7.40 -22.95 -1.64
N PHE A 62 -6.64 -22.44 -2.61
CA PHE A 62 -6.74 -21.06 -3.07
C PHE A 62 -8.06 -20.81 -3.80
N ALA A 63 -8.50 -21.74 -4.66
CA ALA A 63 -9.78 -21.69 -5.37
C ALA A 63 -10.96 -21.79 -4.41
N LYS A 64 -10.88 -22.64 -3.39
CA LYS A 64 -11.91 -22.69 -2.34
C LYS A 64 -12.03 -21.36 -1.57
N ARG A 65 -10.90 -20.67 -1.38
CA ARG A 65 -10.85 -19.42 -0.60
C ARG A 65 -11.23 -18.18 -1.40
N PHE A 66 -10.81 -18.10 -2.66
CA PHE A 66 -10.89 -16.89 -3.49
C PHE A 66 -11.46 -17.13 -4.90
N GLY A 67 -11.62 -18.38 -5.33
CA GLY A 67 -11.98 -18.71 -6.71
C GLY A 67 -13.43 -18.42 -7.09
N CYS A 68 -14.24 -17.95 -6.14
CA CYS A 68 -15.67 -17.69 -6.31
C CYS A 68 -16.41 -18.91 -6.90
N GLU A 69 -17.63 -18.73 -7.40
CA GLU A 69 -18.45 -19.82 -7.93
C GLU A 69 -17.88 -20.38 -9.25
N ILE A 70 -17.31 -19.51 -10.09
CA ILE A 70 -16.85 -19.87 -11.43
C ILE A 70 -15.75 -20.94 -11.43
N LEU A 71 -14.84 -20.93 -10.45
CA LEU A 71 -13.76 -21.93 -10.34
C LEU A 71 -14.15 -23.17 -9.54
N GLN A 72 -15.41 -23.29 -9.11
CA GLN A 72 -15.96 -24.55 -8.62
C GLN A 72 -16.51 -25.43 -9.76
N GLU A 73 -16.70 -24.86 -10.94
CA GLU A 73 -17.11 -25.59 -12.14
C GLU A 73 -15.96 -26.47 -12.66
N VAL A 74 -16.30 -27.58 -13.32
CA VAL A 74 -15.29 -28.40 -14.01
C VAL A 74 -15.02 -27.77 -15.37
N GLY A 75 -13.80 -27.26 -15.57
CA GLY A 75 -13.32 -26.83 -16.88
C GLY A 75 -13.00 -28.02 -17.77
N ASP A 76 -13.55 -28.05 -18.98
CA ASP A 76 -13.26 -29.07 -20.01
C ASP A 76 -12.74 -28.40 -21.29
N LEU A 77 -11.93 -29.12 -22.07
CA LEU A 77 -11.44 -28.64 -23.35
C LEU A 77 -12.61 -28.34 -24.28
N GLN A 78 -12.62 -27.15 -24.87
CA GLN A 78 -13.65 -26.76 -25.82
C GLN A 78 -13.18 -26.99 -27.25
N LEU A 79 -14.13 -27.31 -28.13
CA LEU A 79 -13.92 -27.29 -29.58
C LEU A 79 -14.62 -26.04 -30.15
N ILE A 80 -13.90 -25.28 -30.97
CA ILE A 80 -14.43 -24.12 -31.70
C ILE A 80 -14.11 -24.37 -33.18
N ASP A 81 -15.15 -24.41 -34.02
CA ASP A 81 -15.05 -24.65 -35.46
C ASP A 81 -14.30 -25.94 -35.85
N GLY A 82 -14.35 -26.95 -34.97
CA GLY A 82 -13.72 -28.27 -35.18
C GLY A 82 -12.29 -28.38 -34.66
N ASP A 83 -11.70 -27.29 -34.17
CA ASP A 83 -10.37 -27.26 -33.56
C ASP A 83 -10.44 -27.06 -32.04
N LEU A 84 -9.38 -27.46 -31.33
CA LEU A 84 -9.26 -27.17 -29.90
C LEU A 84 -9.21 -25.67 -29.67
N ALA A 85 -10.08 -25.16 -28.80
CA ALA A 85 -10.11 -23.76 -28.44
C ALA A 85 -8.78 -23.34 -27.84
N MET A 86 -8.24 -22.24 -28.35
CA MET A 86 -6.97 -21.67 -27.88
C MET A 86 -7.18 -20.27 -27.33
N THR A 87 -6.36 -19.89 -26.36
CA THR A 87 -6.29 -18.53 -25.87
C THR A 87 -5.50 -17.64 -26.82
N ARG A 88 -5.51 -16.33 -26.56
CA ARG A 88 -4.72 -15.35 -27.32
C ARG A 88 -3.22 -15.66 -27.36
N ASP A 89 -2.71 -16.37 -26.35
CA ASP A 89 -1.29 -16.76 -26.26
C ASP A 89 -1.02 -18.15 -26.87
N PHE A 90 -1.97 -18.70 -27.63
CA PHE A 90 -1.87 -20.02 -28.24
C PHE A 90 -1.71 -21.18 -27.24
N GLU A 91 -2.34 -21.05 -26.08
CA GLU A 91 -2.46 -22.15 -25.11
C GLU A 91 -3.87 -22.75 -25.17
N LEU A 92 -4.02 -24.03 -24.81
CA LEU A 92 -5.34 -24.66 -24.74
C LEU A 92 -6.24 -23.94 -23.73
N MET A 93 -7.46 -23.61 -24.15
CA MET A 93 -8.47 -22.97 -23.32
C MET A 93 -9.31 -24.04 -22.61
N LEU A 94 -9.43 -23.93 -21.28
CA LEU A 94 -10.31 -24.79 -20.49
C LEU A 94 -11.63 -24.07 -20.25
N GLY A 95 -12.76 -24.72 -20.53
CA GLY A 95 -14.08 -24.11 -20.43
C GLY A 95 -14.24 -22.90 -21.36
N ASP A 96 -15.05 -21.93 -20.96
CA ASP A 96 -15.20 -20.68 -21.70
C ASP A 96 -14.11 -19.65 -21.35
N LYS A 97 -14.03 -18.56 -22.13
CA LYS A 97 -13.05 -17.48 -21.92
C LYS A 97 -13.05 -16.97 -20.48
N ALA A 98 -14.23 -16.86 -19.87
CA ALA A 98 -14.40 -16.31 -18.53
C ALA A 98 -13.83 -17.26 -17.46
N TYR A 99 -14.10 -18.57 -17.57
CA TYR A 99 -13.52 -19.59 -16.71
C TYR A 99 -12.00 -19.64 -16.85
N ASP A 100 -11.49 -19.76 -18.09
CA ASP A 100 -10.05 -19.93 -18.30
C ASP A 100 -9.25 -18.70 -17.81
N ALA A 101 -9.76 -17.50 -18.06
CA ALA A 101 -9.14 -16.27 -17.56
C ALA A 101 -9.14 -16.18 -16.03
N MET A 102 -10.24 -16.57 -15.35
CA MET A 102 -10.29 -16.65 -13.90
C MET A 102 -9.30 -17.68 -13.35
N ARG A 103 -9.18 -18.83 -14.01
CA ARG A 103 -8.24 -19.89 -13.64
C ARG A 103 -6.79 -19.40 -13.77
N ARG A 104 -6.45 -18.75 -14.89
CA ARG A 104 -5.13 -18.15 -15.13
C ARG A 104 -4.81 -17.06 -14.12
N LEU A 105 -5.77 -16.18 -13.83
CA LEU A 105 -5.64 -15.17 -12.77
C LEU A 105 -5.33 -15.82 -11.42
N LEU A 106 -6.06 -16.89 -11.08
CA LEU A 106 -5.82 -17.66 -9.86
C LEU A 106 -4.42 -18.27 -9.83
N ASP A 107 -4.06 -19.01 -10.88
CA ASP A 107 -2.77 -19.69 -10.98
C ASP A 107 -1.59 -18.72 -10.89
N ASP A 108 -1.69 -17.58 -11.59
CA ASP A 108 -0.67 -16.55 -11.53
C ASP A 108 -0.57 -15.91 -10.14
N TRP A 109 -1.72 -15.53 -9.57
CA TRP A 109 -1.76 -14.82 -8.29
C TRP A 109 -1.30 -15.70 -7.12
N ARG A 110 -1.67 -16.98 -7.06
CA ARG A 110 -1.28 -17.88 -5.96
C ARG A 110 0.23 -18.10 -5.88
N LEU A 111 0.96 -18.01 -7.00
CA LEU A 111 2.42 -18.12 -7.04
C LEU A 111 3.08 -16.87 -6.44
N LYS A 112 2.44 -15.70 -6.62
CA LYS A 112 2.92 -14.40 -6.13
C LYS A 112 2.48 -14.11 -4.69
N ALA A 113 1.32 -14.64 -4.29
CA ALA A 113 0.66 -14.32 -3.03
C ALA A 113 1.57 -14.41 -1.78
N PRO A 114 2.40 -15.46 -1.58
CA PRO A 114 3.27 -15.53 -0.40
C PRO A 114 4.28 -14.37 -0.32
N HIS A 115 4.83 -13.97 -1.47
CA HIS A 115 5.79 -12.85 -1.56
C HIS A 115 5.08 -11.51 -1.34
N LEU A 116 3.90 -11.34 -1.94
CA LEU A 116 3.11 -10.12 -1.78
C LEU A 116 2.59 -9.96 -0.34
N GLN A 117 2.24 -11.07 0.31
CA GLN A 117 1.87 -11.08 1.72
C GLN A 117 3.03 -10.63 2.61
N LEU A 118 4.26 -11.07 2.32
CA LEU A 118 5.46 -10.59 3.01
C LEU A 118 5.64 -9.08 2.83
N LEU A 119 5.54 -8.56 1.60
CA LEU A 119 5.61 -7.13 1.34
C LEU A 119 4.51 -6.35 2.07
N TYR A 120 3.30 -6.91 2.13
CA TYR A 120 2.17 -6.31 2.83
C TYR A 120 2.46 -6.23 4.35
N SER A 121 3.01 -7.29 4.95
CA SER A 121 3.45 -7.29 6.34
C SER A 121 4.58 -6.29 6.62
N LEU A 122 5.57 -6.19 5.71
CA LEU A 122 6.65 -5.22 5.82
C LEU A 122 6.13 -3.78 5.74
N SER A 123 5.18 -3.49 4.86
CA SER A 123 4.52 -2.19 4.79
C SER A 123 3.90 -1.78 6.13
N ARG A 124 3.14 -2.70 6.76
CA ARG A 124 2.54 -2.44 8.08
C ARG A 124 3.58 -2.23 9.17
N LEU A 125 4.69 -2.97 9.11
CA LEU A 125 5.81 -2.78 10.04
C LEU A 125 6.43 -1.38 9.88
N MET A 126 6.52 -0.84 8.66
CA MET A 126 7.07 0.51 8.46
C MET A 126 6.18 1.59 9.10
N VAL A 127 4.86 1.47 9.00
CA VAL A 127 3.92 2.37 9.69
C VAL A 127 4.14 2.34 11.21
N GLN A 128 4.35 1.15 11.77
CA GLN A 128 4.65 1.00 13.20
C GLN A 128 5.99 1.63 13.56
N ARG A 129 7.03 1.41 12.76
CA ARG A 129 8.37 1.97 13.00
C ARG A 129 8.39 3.50 12.97
N GLU A 130 7.65 4.11 12.05
CA GLU A 130 7.50 5.56 12.00
C GLU A 130 6.86 6.09 13.28
N ALA A 131 5.77 5.48 13.74
CA ALA A 131 5.11 5.84 15.00
C ALA A 131 6.04 5.63 16.22
N ASP A 132 6.83 4.56 16.24
CA ASP A 132 7.81 4.27 17.29
C ASP A 132 8.96 5.29 17.32
N ALA A 133 9.38 5.75 16.15
CA ALA A 133 10.37 6.81 16.03
C ALA A 133 9.83 8.14 16.56
N GLU A 134 8.59 8.51 16.22
CA GLU A 134 7.94 9.73 16.73
C GLU A 134 7.77 9.71 18.25
N ARG A 135 7.36 8.56 18.81
CA ARG A 135 7.24 8.38 20.27
C ARG A 135 8.55 8.60 20.99
N ARG A 136 9.66 8.06 20.50
CA ARG A 136 11.00 8.25 21.11
C ARG A 136 11.45 9.71 21.12
N VAL A 137 11.16 10.48 20.07
CA VAL A 137 11.46 11.93 20.06
C VAL A 137 10.59 12.66 21.08
N THR A 138 9.33 12.28 21.20
CA THR A 138 8.41 12.86 22.19
C THR A 138 8.91 12.59 23.60
N GLU A 139 9.26 11.35 23.93
CA GLU A 139 9.82 10.96 25.24
C GLU A 139 11.15 11.68 25.55
N ALA A 140 12.03 11.81 24.55
CA ALA A 140 13.28 12.55 24.72
C ALA A 140 13.05 14.05 24.95
N THR A 141 12.02 14.62 24.30
CA THR A 141 11.60 16.01 24.51
C THR A 141 11.09 16.21 25.94
N GLU A 142 10.20 15.34 26.40
CA GLU A 142 9.66 15.38 27.78
C GLU A 142 10.77 15.23 28.82
N THR A 143 11.72 14.32 28.58
CA THR A 143 12.88 14.11 29.45
C THR A 143 13.77 15.36 29.50
N ALA A 144 14.03 16.01 28.36
CA ALA A 144 14.81 17.25 28.32
C ALA A 144 14.10 18.38 29.10
N VAL A 145 12.79 18.53 28.92
CA VAL A 145 11.99 19.51 29.66
C VAL A 145 12.03 19.23 31.17
N ALA A 146 11.86 17.97 31.58
CA ALA A 146 11.94 17.56 32.99
C ALA A 146 13.32 17.83 33.62
N ARG A 147 14.39 17.81 32.80
CA ARG A 147 15.76 18.18 33.20
C ARG A 147 16.01 19.69 33.24
N GLY A 148 14.98 20.50 32.98
CA GLY A 148 15.06 21.97 33.03
C GLY A 148 15.57 22.62 31.75
N TYR A 149 15.65 21.89 30.64
CA TYR A 149 15.92 22.50 29.34
C TYR A 149 14.68 23.26 28.87
N GLY A 150 14.81 24.58 28.75
CA GLY A 150 13.78 25.40 28.11
C GLY A 150 13.68 25.12 26.60
N PRO A 151 12.65 25.62 25.89
CA PRO A 151 12.40 25.32 24.48
C PRO A 151 13.58 25.58 23.55
N LEU A 152 14.35 26.64 23.79
CA LEU A 152 15.55 26.99 23.02
C LEU A 152 16.80 26.17 23.41
N GLY A 153 16.74 25.47 24.54
CA GLY A 153 17.81 24.64 25.08
C GLY A 153 17.66 23.15 24.77
N ILE A 154 16.45 22.66 24.47
CA ILE A 154 16.18 21.24 24.18
C ILE A 154 17.09 20.72 23.06
N SER A 155 17.31 21.51 22.01
CA SER A 155 18.20 21.16 20.90
C SER A 155 19.67 21.00 21.30
N ARG A 156 20.07 21.38 22.51
CA ARG A 156 21.43 21.21 23.06
C ARG A 156 21.53 20.03 24.02
N GLU A 157 20.42 19.39 24.37
CA GLU A 157 20.40 18.21 25.23
C GLU A 157 20.87 16.98 24.41
N PRO A 158 21.94 16.27 24.82
CA PRO A 158 22.52 15.21 24.00
C PRO A 158 21.60 14.01 23.74
N GLY A 159 20.73 13.66 24.70
CA GLY A 159 19.75 12.59 24.54
C GLY A 159 18.68 12.93 23.50
N PHE A 160 18.21 14.17 23.50
CA PHE A 160 17.30 14.73 22.51
C PHE A 160 17.95 14.75 21.13
N GLN A 161 19.18 15.26 21.00
CA GLN A 161 19.88 15.27 19.71
C GLN A 161 20.03 13.85 19.13
N LYS A 162 20.40 12.87 19.98
CA LYS A 162 20.50 11.47 19.58
C LYS A 162 19.16 10.90 19.13
N ALA A 163 18.10 11.11 19.91
CA ALA A 163 16.75 10.65 19.58
C ALA A 163 16.22 11.30 18.29
N TRP A 164 16.48 12.60 18.12
CA TRP A 164 16.10 13.38 16.96
C TRP A 164 16.79 12.90 15.67
N GLN A 165 18.10 12.64 15.71
CA GLN A 165 18.82 12.09 14.55
C GLN A 165 18.32 10.68 14.21
N ALA A 166 18.19 9.81 15.22
CA ALA A 166 17.67 8.46 15.02
C ALA A 166 16.26 8.46 14.44
N HIS A 167 15.42 9.42 14.83
CA HIS A 167 14.09 9.58 14.26
C HIS A 167 14.13 9.90 12.77
N PHE A 168 14.97 10.83 12.31
CA PHE A 168 15.04 11.12 10.88
C PHE A 168 15.56 9.93 10.06
N ASP A 169 16.55 9.20 10.58
CA ASP A 169 17.09 8.02 9.90
C ASP A 169 16.02 6.91 9.80
N GLU A 170 15.24 6.72 10.86
CA GLU A 170 14.17 5.73 10.90
C GLU A 170 12.92 6.15 10.13
N GLU A 171 12.49 7.40 10.20
CA GLU A 171 11.40 7.99 9.43
C GLU A 171 11.73 7.89 7.93
N GLY A 172 12.94 8.27 7.52
CA GLY A 172 13.38 8.16 6.14
C GLY A 172 13.37 6.72 5.64
N THR A 173 13.81 5.77 6.48
CA THR A 173 13.78 4.34 6.16
C THR A 173 12.35 3.79 6.08
N ALA A 174 11.51 4.14 7.04
CA ALA A 174 10.11 3.73 7.09
C ALA A 174 9.33 4.27 5.89
N GLN A 175 9.50 5.55 5.57
CA GLN A 175 8.87 6.19 4.42
C GLN A 175 9.29 5.51 3.10
N ALA A 176 10.59 5.25 2.91
CA ALA A 176 11.06 4.53 1.74
C ALA A 176 10.40 3.15 1.60
N GLY A 177 10.24 2.42 2.71
CA GLY A 177 9.52 1.14 2.70
C GLY A 177 8.01 1.28 2.43
N ARG A 178 7.35 2.32 2.98
CA ARG A 178 5.93 2.64 2.72
C ARG A 178 5.66 3.05 1.28
N ASP A 179 6.65 3.61 0.59
CA ASP A 179 6.53 3.95 -0.83
C ASP A 179 6.70 2.70 -1.70
N VAL A 180 7.71 1.88 -1.39
CA VAL A 180 8.09 0.73 -2.23
C VAL A 180 7.14 -0.45 -2.08
N TYR A 181 6.86 -0.92 -0.86
CA TYR A 181 6.16 -2.19 -0.67
C TYR A 181 4.71 -2.16 -1.17
N PRO A 182 3.89 -1.16 -0.81
CA PRO A 182 2.56 -1.00 -1.40
C PRO A 182 2.59 -0.82 -2.91
N GLY A 183 3.57 -0.07 -3.43
CA GLY A 183 3.75 0.14 -4.86
C GLY A 183 3.94 -1.18 -5.62
N CYS A 184 4.81 -2.06 -5.12
CA CYS A 184 4.99 -3.40 -5.68
C CYS A 184 3.69 -4.22 -5.71
N ILE A 185 2.91 -4.22 -4.61
CA ILE A 185 1.66 -4.98 -4.52
C ILE A 185 0.63 -4.45 -5.52
N VAL A 186 0.45 -3.14 -5.58
CA VAL A 186 -0.49 -2.49 -6.52
C VAL A 186 -0.07 -2.73 -7.97
N LEU A 187 1.22 -2.69 -8.29
CA LEU A 187 1.71 -3.00 -9.63
C LEU A 187 1.37 -4.43 -10.05
N MET A 188 1.55 -5.39 -9.15
CA MET A 188 1.21 -6.79 -9.41
C MET A 188 -0.30 -7.00 -9.54
N ALA A 189 -1.11 -6.35 -8.70
CA ALA A 189 -2.57 -6.37 -8.83
C ALA A 189 -3.03 -5.74 -10.16
N SER A 190 -2.43 -4.62 -10.54
CA SER A 190 -2.70 -3.94 -11.82
C SER A 190 -2.36 -4.84 -13.00
N TYR A 191 -1.21 -5.51 -12.96
CA TYR A 191 -0.82 -6.46 -14.01
C TYR A 191 -1.81 -7.62 -14.11
N ALA A 192 -2.10 -8.28 -12.98
CA ALA A 192 -2.98 -9.45 -12.93
C ALA A 192 -4.38 -9.12 -13.44
N LEU A 193 -4.98 -8.03 -12.96
CA LEU A 193 -6.30 -7.58 -13.39
C LEU A 193 -6.32 -7.12 -14.86
N SER A 194 -5.26 -6.45 -15.34
CA SER A 194 -5.20 -6.02 -16.75
C SER A 194 -5.06 -7.20 -17.70
N ARG A 195 -4.25 -8.20 -17.32
CA ARG A 195 -4.13 -9.44 -18.09
C ARG A 195 -5.47 -10.18 -18.14
N PHE A 196 -6.12 -10.34 -16.98
CA PHE A 196 -7.45 -10.92 -16.88
C PHE A 196 -8.46 -10.21 -17.79
N ARG A 197 -8.52 -8.87 -17.73
CA ARG A 197 -9.40 -8.05 -18.58
C ARG A 197 -9.22 -8.34 -20.06
N ASP A 198 -7.97 -8.43 -20.49
CA ASP A 198 -7.62 -8.68 -21.87
C ASP A 198 -7.96 -10.12 -22.29
N ASP A 199 -7.80 -11.10 -21.41
CA ASP A 199 -8.13 -12.52 -21.66
C ASP A 199 -9.63 -12.76 -21.86
N ILE A 200 -10.48 -12.01 -21.16
CA ILE A 200 -11.94 -12.09 -21.32
C ILE A 200 -12.50 -11.06 -22.31
N GLU A 201 -11.64 -10.28 -22.97
CA GLU A 201 -12.03 -9.19 -23.88
C GLU A 201 -13.05 -8.22 -23.25
N CYS A 202 -12.86 -7.92 -21.96
CA CYS A 202 -13.81 -7.11 -21.19
C CYS A 202 -13.98 -5.72 -21.80
N THR A 203 -15.22 -5.32 -22.02
CA THR A 203 -15.53 -3.98 -22.50
C THR A 203 -15.10 -2.93 -21.47
N ARG A 204 -14.80 -1.71 -21.95
CA ARG A 204 -14.49 -0.60 -21.05
C ARG A 204 -15.63 -0.33 -20.07
N GLN A 205 -16.88 -0.44 -20.51
CA GLN A 205 -18.04 -0.18 -19.65
C GLN A 205 -18.12 -1.19 -18.51
N SER A 206 -18.05 -2.49 -18.81
CA SER A 206 -18.05 -3.56 -17.80
C SER A 206 -16.90 -3.38 -16.80
N TRP A 207 -15.70 -3.03 -17.30
CA TRP A 207 -14.57 -2.74 -16.43
C TRP A 207 -14.84 -1.62 -15.41
N GLN A 208 -15.53 -0.56 -15.83
CA GLN A 208 -15.76 0.63 -15.01
C GLN A 208 -16.98 0.50 -14.09
N GLN A 209 -17.96 -0.33 -14.46
CA GLN A 209 -19.29 -0.33 -13.83
C GLN A 209 -19.65 -1.63 -13.10
N THR A 210 -18.87 -2.70 -13.25
CA THR A 210 -19.16 -3.99 -12.63
C THR A 210 -18.50 -4.13 -11.25
N GLY A 211 -19.18 -4.83 -10.34
CA GLY A 211 -18.69 -5.14 -8.99
C GLY A 211 -18.83 -3.98 -8.00
N ALA A 212 -18.11 -4.06 -6.89
CA ALA A 212 -18.11 -3.02 -5.86
C ALA A 212 -17.47 -1.73 -6.38
N LEU A 213 -18.13 -0.59 -6.12
CA LEU A 213 -17.68 0.74 -6.50
C LEU A 213 -17.30 1.56 -5.26
N TYR A 214 -16.18 2.27 -5.32
CA TYR A 214 -15.72 3.19 -4.29
C TYR A 214 -15.65 4.59 -4.88
N GLY A 215 -16.49 5.50 -4.38
CA GLY A 215 -16.63 6.83 -4.99
C GLY A 215 -17.06 6.78 -6.47
N GLY A 216 -17.83 5.76 -6.86
CA GLY A 216 -18.24 5.54 -8.25
C GLY A 216 -17.15 4.98 -9.17
N ARG A 217 -16.01 4.52 -8.62
CA ARG A 217 -14.92 3.89 -9.38
C ARG A 217 -14.81 2.41 -9.06
N SER A 218 -14.56 1.59 -10.07
CA SER A 218 -14.36 0.15 -9.88
C SER A 218 -12.97 -0.17 -9.31
N ILE A 219 -12.82 -1.36 -8.75
CA ILE A 219 -11.52 -1.86 -8.25
C ILE A 219 -10.46 -1.82 -9.35
N GLY A 220 -10.81 -2.23 -10.57
CA GLY A 220 -9.90 -2.20 -11.70
C GLY A 220 -9.42 -0.79 -12.07
N GLU A 221 -10.30 0.21 -12.05
CA GLU A 221 -9.92 1.60 -12.25
C GLU A 221 -8.97 2.11 -11.16
N ILE A 222 -9.31 1.86 -9.89
CA ILE A 222 -8.54 2.31 -8.73
C ILE A 222 -7.13 1.73 -8.74
N VAL A 223 -7.01 0.41 -8.94
CA VAL A 223 -5.72 -0.28 -8.97
C VAL A 223 -4.86 0.20 -10.14
N VAL A 224 -5.43 0.41 -11.33
CA VAL A 224 -4.69 0.92 -12.49
C VAL A 224 -4.25 2.37 -12.28
N ALA A 225 -5.13 3.24 -11.75
CA ALA A 225 -4.79 4.63 -11.45
C ALA A 225 -3.64 4.72 -10.44
N SER A 226 -3.71 3.92 -9.38
CA SER A 226 -2.67 3.81 -8.37
C SER A 226 -1.34 3.33 -8.96
N ALA A 227 -1.38 2.26 -9.76
CA ALA A 227 -0.20 1.73 -10.44
C ALA A 227 0.46 2.74 -11.40
N ASN A 228 -0.33 3.55 -12.11
CA ASN A 228 0.21 4.60 -12.97
C ASN A 228 0.97 5.68 -12.19
N GLY A 229 0.48 6.03 -10.99
CA GLY A 229 1.19 6.96 -10.10
C GLY A 229 2.54 6.41 -9.64
N VAL A 230 2.66 5.09 -9.42
CA VAL A 230 3.94 4.44 -9.09
C VAL A 230 4.89 4.38 -10.28
N ARG A 231 4.43 3.91 -11.44
CA ARG A 231 5.28 3.75 -12.64
C ARG A 231 5.91 5.06 -13.09
N HIS A 232 5.21 6.16 -12.87
CA HIS A 232 5.58 7.49 -13.36
C HIS A 232 5.79 8.49 -12.22
N GLN A 233 6.17 8.03 -11.03
CA GLN A 233 6.30 8.89 -9.84
C GLN A 233 7.20 10.11 -10.11
N ASP A 234 8.35 9.90 -10.76
CA ASP A 234 9.27 10.98 -11.14
C ASP A 234 8.64 11.98 -12.10
N ASP A 235 7.85 11.51 -13.07
CA ASP A 235 7.21 12.36 -14.08
C ASP A 235 6.07 13.16 -13.43
N TRP A 236 5.29 12.54 -12.54
CA TRP A 236 4.22 13.21 -11.80
C TRP A 236 4.78 14.29 -10.88
N PHE A 237 5.95 14.05 -10.27
CA PHE A 237 6.62 15.03 -9.45
C PHE A 237 7.13 16.25 -10.24
N LYS A 238 7.52 16.06 -11.50
CA LYS A 238 8.10 17.13 -12.34
C LYS A 238 7.04 17.92 -13.12
N THR A 239 5.85 17.36 -13.31
CA THR A 239 4.87 17.89 -14.27
C THR A 239 3.81 18.74 -13.59
N HIS A 240 3.91 20.06 -13.76
CA HIS A 240 2.95 21.03 -13.22
C HIS A 240 2.55 22.06 -14.29
N PRO A 241 1.27 22.10 -14.73
CA PRO A 241 0.14 21.26 -14.28
C PRO A 241 0.25 19.79 -14.74
N PRO A 242 -0.49 18.84 -14.12
CA PRO A 242 -0.50 17.43 -14.54
C PRO A 242 -0.95 17.26 -16.01
N THR A 243 -0.42 16.23 -16.69
CA THR A 243 -0.93 15.86 -18.02
C THR A 243 -2.37 15.34 -17.93
N PRO A 244 -3.14 15.33 -19.04
CA PRO A 244 -4.51 14.80 -19.02
C PRO A 244 -4.61 13.35 -18.54
N GLN A 245 -3.57 12.52 -18.74
CA GLN A 245 -3.55 11.14 -18.26
C GLN A 245 -3.25 11.03 -16.77
N GLN A 246 -2.33 11.88 -16.28
CA GLN A 246 -2.05 12.00 -14.85
C GLN A 246 -3.30 12.49 -14.11
N GLN A 247 -3.94 13.55 -14.61
CA GLN A 247 -5.17 14.10 -14.05
C GLN A 247 -6.28 13.04 -13.97
N ARG A 248 -6.52 12.26 -15.03
CA ARG A 248 -7.51 11.18 -14.99
C ARG A 248 -7.24 10.15 -13.88
N SER A 249 -5.97 9.82 -13.64
CA SER A 249 -5.60 8.88 -12.58
C SER A 249 -5.80 9.50 -11.20
N MET A 250 -5.44 10.79 -11.04
CA MET A 250 -5.72 11.56 -9.83
C MET A 250 -7.23 11.63 -9.55
N ASP A 251 -8.06 11.93 -10.55
CA ASP A 251 -9.52 12.02 -10.40
C ASP A 251 -10.15 10.69 -9.96
N VAL A 252 -9.62 9.56 -10.42
CA VAL A 252 -10.06 8.22 -9.97
C VAL A 252 -9.71 8.02 -8.50
N LEU A 253 -8.48 8.35 -8.10
CA LEU A 253 -8.02 8.19 -6.73
C LEU A 253 -8.74 9.15 -5.77
N ASP A 254 -8.96 10.39 -6.17
CA ASP A 254 -9.68 11.39 -5.36
C ASP A 254 -11.16 11.04 -5.22
N ALA A 255 -11.79 10.50 -6.26
CA ALA A 255 -13.16 9.99 -6.15
C ALA A 255 -13.24 8.84 -5.13
N ALA A 256 -12.32 7.87 -5.20
CA ALA A 256 -12.34 6.68 -4.35
C ALA A 256 -11.89 6.92 -2.90
N LEU A 257 -10.90 7.79 -2.69
CA LEU A 257 -10.21 7.97 -1.41
C LEU A 257 -10.43 9.37 -0.79
N GLY A 258 -11.17 10.24 -1.46
CA GLY A 258 -11.28 11.67 -1.11
C GLY A 258 -10.08 12.49 -1.60
N ALA A 259 -10.32 13.78 -1.82
CA ALA A 259 -9.30 14.73 -2.26
C ALA A 259 -8.16 14.83 -1.24
N GLN A 260 -6.92 14.89 -1.74
CA GLN A 260 -5.78 15.17 -0.87
C GLN A 260 -5.85 16.60 -0.34
N GLY A 261 -5.60 16.76 0.96
CA GLY A 261 -5.48 18.08 1.57
C GLY A 261 -4.29 18.87 1.02
N PRO A 262 -4.26 20.20 1.21
CA PRO A 262 -3.22 21.09 0.66
C PRO A 262 -1.80 20.82 1.19
N HIS A 263 -1.65 19.94 2.19
CA HIS A 263 -0.39 19.62 2.85
C HIS A 263 0.18 18.25 2.44
N HIS A 264 -0.42 17.53 1.49
CA HIS A 264 0.15 16.28 1.01
C HIS A 264 1.23 16.54 -0.04
N SER A 265 2.42 16.00 0.24
CA SER A 265 3.53 16.01 -0.71
C SER A 265 3.26 14.98 -1.81
N TYR A 266 3.02 15.45 -3.03
CA TYR A 266 2.95 14.59 -4.22
C TYR A 266 4.21 13.74 -4.42
N ALA A 267 5.34 14.13 -3.82
CA ALA A 267 6.61 13.41 -3.93
C ALA A 267 6.57 11.98 -3.35
N TYR A 268 5.70 11.71 -2.37
CA TYR A 268 5.74 10.47 -1.59
C TYR A 268 4.47 9.61 -1.74
N SER A 269 3.53 9.99 -2.61
CA SER A 269 2.26 9.25 -2.69
C SER A 269 1.47 9.48 -3.98
N ALA A 270 2.14 9.71 -5.12
CA ALA A 270 1.46 9.93 -6.40
C ALA A 270 0.44 8.81 -6.72
N GLY A 271 0.79 7.56 -6.44
CA GLY A 271 -0.11 6.41 -6.59
C GLY A 271 -1.06 6.16 -5.42
N ARG A 272 -0.87 6.81 -4.26
CA ARG A 272 -1.67 6.57 -3.03
C ARG A 272 -1.80 5.09 -2.66
N CYS A 273 -0.76 4.30 -2.89
CA CYS A 273 -0.84 2.84 -2.87
C CYS A 273 -1.20 2.30 -1.49
N GLU A 274 -0.63 2.85 -0.42
CA GLU A 274 -1.00 2.46 0.94
C GLU A 274 -2.49 2.68 1.22
N GLN A 275 -3.04 3.84 0.81
CA GLN A 275 -4.46 4.13 0.98
C GLN A 275 -5.35 3.23 0.12
N VAL A 276 -4.91 2.91 -1.11
CA VAL A 276 -5.60 1.94 -1.97
C VAL A 276 -5.61 0.55 -1.34
N LEU A 277 -4.48 0.09 -0.79
CA LEU A 277 -4.44 -1.20 -0.10
C LEU A 277 -5.36 -1.22 1.12
N ALA A 278 -5.34 -0.17 1.94
CA ALA A 278 -6.23 -0.04 3.10
C ALA A 278 -7.71 0.00 2.71
N LEU A 279 -8.05 0.65 1.59
CA LEU A 279 -9.41 0.68 1.05
C LEU A 279 -9.86 -0.74 0.66
N LEU A 280 -9.03 -1.45 -0.11
CA LEU A 280 -9.39 -2.74 -0.71
C LEU A 280 -9.28 -3.90 0.27
N ASP A 281 -8.45 -3.81 1.30
CA ASP A 281 -8.34 -4.88 2.30
C ASP A 281 -9.55 -4.97 3.24
N GLY A 282 -10.32 -3.88 3.38
CA GLY A 282 -11.51 -3.83 4.23
C GLY A 282 -11.26 -4.28 5.68
N GLY A 283 -10.06 -4.03 6.22
CA GLY A 283 -9.62 -4.44 7.55
C GLY A 283 -9.19 -5.90 7.68
N LYS A 284 -9.22 -6.68 6.59
CA LYS A 284 -8.88 -8.12 6.58
C LYS A 284 -7.45 -8.41 6.10
N GLY A 285 -6.65 -7.37 5.89
CA GLY A 285 -5.26 -7.51 5.45
C GLY A 285 -5.12 -8.01 4.01
N PHE A 286 -3.99 -8.64 3.70
CA PHE A 286 -3.69 -9.13 2.34
C PHE A 286 -4.76 -10.06 1.76
N ASP A 287 -5.42 -10.86 2.61
CA ASP A 287 -6.50 -11.74 2.18
C ASP A 287 -7.77 -10.95 1.81
N GLY A 288 -8.03 -9.81 2.47
CA GLY A 288 -9.09 -8.89 2.09
C GLY A 288 -8.88 -8.29 0.72
N LEU A 289 -7.66 -7.83 0.44
CA LEU A 289 -7.25 -7.32 -0.88
C LEU A 289 -7.46 -8.39 -1.95
N THR A 290 -6.96 -9.60 -1.70
CA THR A 290 -7.10 -10.74 -2.63
C THR A 290 -8.57 -11.06 -2.87
N ALA A 291 -9.38 -11.15 -1.82
CA ALA A 291 -10.81 -11.41 -1.94
C ALA A 291 -11.54 -10.33 -2.74
N ALA A 292 -11.26 -9.04 -2.48
CA ALA A 292 -11.87 -7.94 -3.21
C ALA A 292 -11.51 -7.97 -4.70
N MET A 293 -10.25 -8.26 -5.02
CA MET A 293 -9.77 -8.37 -6.39
C MET A 293 -10.44 -9.53 -7.14
N PHE A 294 -10.51 -10.72 -6.53
CA PHE A 294 -11.14 -11.89 -7.14
C PHE A 294 -12.65 -11.76 -7.25
N ALA A 295 -13.32 -11.16 -6.27
CA ALA A 295 -14.75 -10.86 -6.35
C ALA A 295 -15.04 -9.93 -7.54
N TYR A 296 -14.25 -8.88 -7.73
CA TYR A 296 -14.38 -7.99 -8.88
C TYR A 296 -14.15 -8.70 -10.21
N ALA A 297 -13.09 -9.50 -10.33
CA ALA A 297 -12.82 -10.29 -11.53
C ALA A 297 -13.96 -11.28 -11.83
N HIS A 298 -14.49 -11.94 -10.80
CA HIS A 298 -15.61 -12.87 -10.92
C HIS A 298 -16.88 -12.19 -11.45
N GLU A 299 -17.26 -11.04 -10.92
CA GLU A 299 -18.43 -10.29 -11.39
C GLU A 299 -18.31 -9.90 -12.87
N ILE A 300 -17.11 -9.48 -13.30
CA ILE A 300 -16.86 -9.20 -14.72
C ILE A 300 -16.96 -10.48 -15.55
N ALA A 301 -16.38 -11.59 -15.09
CA ALA A 301 -16.45 -12.87 -15.78
C ALA A 301 -17.92 -13.32 -15.98
N LEU A 302 -18.77 -13.15 -14.96
CA LEU A 302 -20.20 -13.46 -15.05
C LEU A 302 -20.93 -12.54 -16.04
N GLU A 303 -20.61 -11.25 -16.06
CA GLU A 303 -21.17 -10.30 -17.03
C GLU A 303 -20.76 -10.66 -18.46
N CYS A 304 -19.49 -10.99 -18.68
CA CYS A 304 -18.97 -11.46 -19.97
C CYS A 304 -19.68 -12.74 -20.43
N ARG A 305 -19.94 -13.70 -19.54
CA ARG A 305 -20.74 -14.90 -19.87
C ARG A 305 -22.17 -14.57 -20.27
N ARG A 306 -22.82 -13.66 -19.54
CA ARG A 306 -24.20 -13.24 -19.83
C ARG A 306 -24.32 -12.57 -21.19
N THR A 307 -23.37 -11.70 -21.53
CA THR A 307 -23.34 -10.99 -22.82
C THR A 307 -22.91 -11.89 -23.99
N SER A 308 -22.07 -12.89 -23.75
CA SER A 308 -21.59 -13.84 -24.78
C SER A 308 -22.58 -14.96 -25.12
N ARG A 309 -23.69 -15.10 -24.37
CA ARG A 309 -24.79 -16.04 -24.68
C ARG A 309 -26.05 -15.29 -25.15
N PRO A 310 -26.05 -14.63 -26.32
CA PRO A 310 -27.29 -14.08 -26.86
C PRO A 310 -28.13 -15.22 -27.44
N GLY A 311 -29.17 -15.65 -26.72
CA GLY A 311 -30.27 -16.46 -27.29
C GLY A 311 -30.26 -17.97 -26.98
N LEU A 312 -30.41 -18.31 -25.70
CA LEU A 312 -31.23 -19.46 -25.30
C LEU A 312 -32.56 -18.92 -24.75
#